data_AF-A0A060C8I2-F1
#
_entry.id   AF-A0A060C8I2-F1
#
_cell.length_a   1.000
_cell.length_b   1.000
_cell.length_c   1.000
_cell.angle_alpha   90.00
_cell.angle_beta   90.00
_cell.angle_gamma   90.00
#
_symmetry.space_group_name_H-M   'P 1'
#
loop_
_entity.id
_entity.type
_entity.pdbx_description
1 polymer ?
#
loop_
_entity_poly.entity_id
_entity_poly.type
_entity_poly.pdbx_seq_one_letter_code
_entity_poly.pdbx_strand_id
1 'polypeptide(L)'
;HAHIQVIHQANGGVSRARNAGLAVAKGKYVTFPDADDTLNPDMYQTLVTMAETDNLDAAQCNAEWFFQRNQRVKPLIPQERLRSTGVLSGPQWLSTALQTRRYLHVVWLGIYRRELIEKISCCLSQGCIIRIFPGQPNLCLMHSACAIPISIFIVYY
;
A
#
# COMPACT_ATOMS: atom_id res chain seq x y z
N HIS A 1 19.82 -13.87 -9.15
CA HIS A 1 19.94 -12.92 -8.03
C HIS A 1 19.34 -13.56 -6.78
N ALA A 2 19.99 -13.50 -5.61
CA ALA A 2 19.56 -14.25 -4.41
C ALA A 2 18.21 -13.80 -3.82
N HIS A 3 17.79 -12.57 -4.13
CA HIS A 3 16.55 -11.97 -3.60
C HIS A 3 15.40 -11.91 -4.63
N ILE A 4 15.51 -12.62 -5.76
CA ILE A 4 14.48 -12.63 -6.80
C ILE A 4 13.97 -14.04 -6.98
N GLN A 5 12.65 -14.21 -6.84
CA GLN A 5 11.94 -15.44 -7.15
C GLN A 5 10.90 -15.15 -8.22
N VAL A 6 10.91 -15.93 -9.30
CA VAL A 6 9.95 -15.81 -10.40
C VAL A 6 8.88 -16.89 -10.24
N ILE A 7 7.61 -16.48 -10.34
CA ILE A 7 6.45 -17.39 -10.29
C ILE A 7 5.79 -17.37 -11.66
N HIS A 8 5.82 -18.50 -12.37
CA HIS A 8 5.10 -18.67 -13.62
C HIS A 8 3.71 -19.23 -13.34
N GLN A 9 2.68 -18.58 -13.89
CA GLN A 9 1.29 -19.01 -13.78
C GLN A 9 0.50 -18.61 -15.02
N ALA A 10 -0.58 -19.33 -15.31
CA ALA A 10 -1.54 -18.91 -16.35
C ALA A 10 -2.10 -17.51 -16.06
N ASN A 11 -2.43 -16.73 -17.10
CA ASN A 11 -3.01 -15.40 -16.92
C ASN A 11 -4.34 -15.50 -16.13
N GLY A 12 -4.45 -14.70 -15.07
CA GLY A 12 -5.68 -14.57 -14.27
C GLY A 12 -5.82 -13.17 -13.66
N GLY A 13 -5.19 -12.16 -14.26
CA GLY A 13 -5.21 -10.78 -13.79
C GLY A 13 -4.29 -10.47 -12.60
N VAL A 14 -4.19 -9.17 -12.28
CA VAL A 14 -3.28 -8.61 -11.27
C VAL A 14 -3.57 -9.12 -9.86
N SER A 15 -4.84 -9.30 -9.50
CA SER A 15 -5.25 -9.83 -8.20
C SER A 15 -4.68 -11.22 -7.95
N ARG A 16 -4.74 -12.10 -8.96
CA ARG A 16 -4.17 -13.45 -8.87
C ARG A 16 -2.65 -13.42 -8.76
N ALA A 17 -1.98 -12.53 -9.50
CA ALA A 17 -0.53 -12.35 -9.42
C ALA A 17 -0.09 -11.89 -8.02
N ARG A 18 -0.76 -10.89 -7.44
CA ARG A 18 -0.45 -10.41 -6.09
C ARG A 18 -0.70 -11.46 -5.01
N ASN A 19 -1.79 -12.23 -5.13
CA ASN A 19 -2.06 -13.33 -4.19
C ASN A 19 -1.01 -14.44 -4.27
N ALA A 20 -0.53 -14.78 -5.46
CA ALA A 20 0.54 -15.76 -5.63
C ALA A 20 1.86 -15.28 -5.01
N GLY A 21 2.18 -13.99 -5.18
CA GLY A 21 3.35 -13.37 -4.52
C GLY A 21 3.21 -13.36 -2.99
N LEU A 22 2.04 -12.98 -2.48
CA LEU A 22 1.76 -12.96 -1.04
C LEU A 22 1.88 -14.35 -0.41
N ALA A 23 1.41 -15.41 -1.08
CA ALA A 23 1.45 -16.78 -0.58
C ALA A 23 2.87 -17.32 -0.33
N VAL A 24 3.89 -16.75 -0.98
CA VAL A 24 5.29 -17.13 -0.79
C VAL A 24 6.12 -16.07 -0.07
N ALA A 25 5.52 -14.93 0.28
CA ALA A 25 6.21 -13.81 0.91
C ALA A 25 6.67 -14.16 2.32
N LYS A 26 7.92 -13.83 2.65
CA LYS A 26 8.55 -14.15 3.95
C LYS A 26 8.88 -12.90 4.79
N GLY A 27 8.78 -11.71 4.21
CA GLY A 27 9.08 -10.46 4.89
C GLY A 27 8.11 -10.16 6.04
N LYS A 28 8.56 -9.35 7.01
CA LYS A 28 7.67 -8.81 8.05
C LYS A 28 6.63 -7.85 7.48
N TYR A 29 7.04 -7.11 6.45
CA TYR A 29 6.17 -6.25 5.65
C TYR A 29 6.10 -6.72 4.19
N VAL A 30 4.99 -6.43 3.53
CA VAL A 30 4.75 -6.67 2.11
C VAL A 30 4.35 -5.37 1.40
N THR A 31 4.62 -5.29 0.11
CA THR A 31 4.27 -4.15 -0.75
C THR A 31 3.89 -4.67 -2.14
N PHE A 32 3.19 -3.84 -2.91
CA PHE A 32 2.62 -4.22 -4.20
C PHE A 32 3.00 -3.18 -5.26
N PRO A 33 4.27 -3.10 -5.67
CA PRO A 33 4.70 -2.17 -6.70
C PRO A 33 4.10 -2.58 -8.05
N ASP A 34 3.72 -1.58 -8.85
CA ASP A 34 3.32 -1.83 -10.23
C ASP A 34 4.55 -1.82 -11.15
N ALA A 35 4.46 -2.57 -12.25
CA ALA A 35 5.61 -2.86 -13.12
C ALA A 35 6.02 -1.66 -14.00
N ASP A 36 5.17 -0.65 -14.10
CA ASP A 36 5.39 0.59 -14.84
C ASP A 36 5.83 1.76 -13.95
N ASP A 37 5.98 1.53 -12.64
CA ASP A 37 6.49 2.52 -11.70
C ASP A 37 8.02 2.44 -11.53
N THR A 38 8.60 3.55 -11.09
CA THR A 38 9.99 3.62 -10.64
C THR A 38 10.04 3.89 -9.14
N LEU A 39 11.00 3.28 -8.45
CA LEU A 39 11.11 3.36 -7.00
C LEU A 39 12.32 4.21 -6.61
N ASN A 40 12.12 5.10 -5.64
CA ASN A 40 13.24 5.77 -4.98
C ASN A 40 14.04 4.71 -4.17
N PRO A 41 15.38 4.63 -4.32
CA PRO A 41 16.20 3.66 -3.58
C PRO A 41 15.99 3.65 -2.07
N ASP A 42 15.65 4.80 -1.49
CA ASP A 42 15.49 4.98 -0.04
C ASP A 42 14.05 4.78 0.44
N MET A 43 13.09 4.60 -0.48
CA MET A 43 11.65 4.53 -0.16
C MET A 43 11.35 3.44 0.87
N TYR A 44 11.73 2.19 0.58
CA TYR A 44 11.39 1.08 1.46
C TYR A 44 12.17 1.10 2.77
N GLN A 45 13.44 1.54 2.76
CA GLN A 45 14.21 1.70 3.99
C GLN A 45 13.55 2.73 4.90
N THR A 46 13.11 3.86 4.34
CA THR A 46 12.40 4.91 5.08
C THR A 46 11.10 4.38 5.67
N LEU A 47 10.25 3.78 4.83
CA LEU A 47 8.95 3.24 5.27
C LEU A 47 9.10 2.16 6.36
N VAL A 48 10.07 1.24 6.21
CA VAL A 48 10.31 0.18 7.20
C VAL A 48 10.84 0.78 8.51
N THR A 49 11.79 1.70 8.45
CA THR A 49 12.35 2.35 9.66
C THR A 49 11.24 3.01 10.47
N MET A 50 10.33 3.71 9.80
CA MET A 50 9.18 4.34 10.45
C MET A 50 8.20 3.33 11.03
N ALA A 51 7.87 2.29 10.25
CA ALA A 51 6.97 1.24 10.70
C ALA A 51 7.50 0.48 11.92
N GLU A 52 8.81 0.27 12.00
CA GLU A 52 9.46 -0.34 13.16
C GLU A 52 9.54 0.61 14.36
N THR A 53 9.86 1.88 14.13
CA THR A 53 10.01 2.88 15.21
C THR A 53 8.69 3.10 15.95
N ASP A 54 7.59 3.21 15.21
CA ASP A 54 6.26 3.51 15.77
C ASP A 54 5.36 2.26 15.89
N ASN A 55 5.91 1.06 15.65
CA ASN A 55 5.20 -0.22 15.63
C ASN A 55 3.90 -0.21 14.79
N LEU A 56 4.03 0.18 13.53
CA LEU A 56 2.92 0.41 12.62
C LEU A 56 2.53 -0.85 11.86
N ASP A 57 1.24 -0.95 11.51
CA ASP A 57 0.73 -2.01 10.65
C ASP A 57 0.76 -1.63 9.17
N ALA A 58 0.75 -0.33 8.88
CA ALA A 58 0.93 0.19 7.53
C ALA A 58 1.66 1.52 7.57
N ALA A 59 2.55 1.73 6.59
CA ALA A 59 3.22 2.99 6.33
C ALA A 59 3.10 3.31 4.83
N GLN A 60 2.75 4.55 4.50
CA GLN A 60 2.62 5.02 3.11
C GLN A 60 3.39 6.32 2.89
N CYS A 61 3.90 6.51 1.67
CA CYS A 61 4.55 7.73 1.20
C CYS A 61 3.75 8.44 0.09
N ASN A 62 4.26 9.57 -0.40
CA ASN A 62 3.74 10.20 -1.60
C ASN A 62 4.34 9.52 -2.85
N ALA A 63 3.89 9.96 -4.02
CA ALA A 63 4.49 9.62 -5.30
C ALA A 63 4.60 10.83 -6.20
N GLU A 64 5.28 10.66 -7.33
CA GLU A 64 5.42 11.68 -8.35
C GLU A 64 4.96 11.14 -9.70
N TRP A 65 4.22 11.97 -10.44
CA TRP A 65 3.89 11.73 -11.84
C TRP A 65 5.11 12.04 -12.70
N PHE A 66 5.56 11.06 -13.46
CA PHE A 66 6.62 11.21 -14.45
C PHE A 66 6.05 11.33 -15.87
N PHE A 67 6.20 12.49 -16.49
CA PHE A 67 5.74 12.75 -17.85
C PHE A 67 6.85 12.47 -18.87
N GLN A 68 6.83 11.28 -19.49
CA GLN A 68 7.89 10.85 -20.42
C GLN A 68 8.17 11.86 -21.54
N ARG A 69 7.14 12.50 -22.10
CA ARG A 69 7.26 13.42 -23.26
C ARG A 69 8.17 14.62 -22.99
N ASN A 70 8.18 15.14 -21.77
CA ASN A 70 8.89 16.37 -21.42
C ASN A 70 9.78 16.21 -20.18
N GLN A 71 9.94 14.97 -19.68
CA GLN A 71 10.74 14.63 -18.51
C GLN A 71 10.35 15.45 -17.27
N ARG A 72 9.09 15.89 -17.18
CA ARG A 72 8.60 16.66 -16.04
C ARG A 72 8.13 15.72 -14.95
N VAL A 73 8.40 16.13 -13.72
CA VAL A 73 7.96 15.47 -12.50
C VAL A 73 6.93 16.37 -11.81
N LYS A 74 5.86 15.78 -11.28
CA LYS A 74 4.87 16.50 -10.47
C LYS A 74 4.45 15.64 -9.29
N PRO A 75 4.52 16.14 -8.04
CA PRO A 75 4.07 15.36 -6.89
C PRO A 75 2.58 15.04 -7.00
N LEU A 76 2.20 13.82 -6.62
CA LEU A 76 0.83 13.34 -6.57
C LEU A 76 0.02 14.16 -5.56
N ILE A 77 0.58 14.37 -4.37
CA ILE A 77 0.08 15.33 -3.39
C ILE A 77 1.09 16.46 -3.28
N PRO A 78 0.70 17.73 -3.54
CA PRO A 78 1.61 18.87 -3.41
C PRO A 78 2.22 18.99 -2.01
N GLN A 79 3.49 19.39 -1.92
CA GLN A 79 4.25 19.47 -0.66
C GLN A 79 3.58 20.34 0.40
N GLU A 80 3.00 21.47 0.00
CA GLU A 80 2.27 22.39 0.87
C GLU A 80 0.99 21.77 1.48
N ARG A 81 0.54 20.65 0.91
CA ARG A 81 -0.62 19.88 1.39
C ARG A 81 -0.21 18.62 2.15
N LEU A 82 1.07 18.26 2.15
CA LEU A 82 1.62 17.19 2.98
C LEU A 82 1.68 17.70 4.42
N ARG A 83 0.90 17.08 5.29
CA ARG A 83 0.99 17.30 6.73
C ARG A 83 1.31 15.96 7.35
N SER A 84 2.45 15.86 8.03
CA SER A 84 2.73 14.71 8.88
C SER A 84 1.62 14.64 9.93
N THR A 85 0.89 13.53 9.95
CA THR A 85 0.01 13.22 11.07
C THR A 85 0.85 12.59 12.19
N GLY A 86 0.29 12.43 13.38
CA GLY A 86 0.77 11.41 14.33
C GLY A 86 0.28 10.01 13.91
N VAL A 87 0.59 8.98 14.71
CA VAL A 87 0.05 7.63 14.50
C VAL A 87 -1.48 7.70 14.57
N LEU A 88 -2.16 7.22 13.53
CA LEU A 88 -3.62 7.19 13.48
C LEU A 88 -4.12 5.75 13.62
N SER A 89 -5.25 5.58 14.30
CA SER A 89 -6.00 4.35 14.17
C SER A 89 -6.65 4.26 12.78
N GLY A 90 -6.95 3.06 12.30
CA GLY A 90 -7.63 2.82 11.02
C GLY A 90 -8.90 3.65 10.82
N PRO A 91 -9.82 3.72 11.80
CA PRO A 91 -11.00 4.58 11.71
C PRO A 91 -10.68 6.09 11.63
N GLN A 92 -9.71 6.57 12.42
CA GLN A 92 -9.29 7.98 12.38
C GLN A 92 -8.67 8.32 11.03
N TRP A 93 -7.85 7.42 10.50
CA TRP A 93 -7.25 7.52 9.19
C TRP A 93 -8.31 7.61 8.08
N LEU A 94 -9.26 6.66 8.06
CA LEU A 94 -10.32 6.62 7.06
C LEU A 94 -11.20 7.88 7.13
N SER A 95 -11.59 8.29 8.34
CA SER A 95 -12.37 9.51 8.56
C SER A 95 -11.62 10.75 8.05
N THR A 96 -10.32 10.88 8.37
CA THR A 96 -9.47 11.97 7.89
C THR A 96 -9.37 11.98 6.36
N ALA A 97 -9.16 10.81 5.74
CA ALA A 97 -9.01 10.71 4.29
C ALA A 97 -10.31 11.04 3.54
N LEU A 98 -11.47 10.61 4.06
CA LEU A 98 -12.79 10.92 3.51
C LEU A 98 -13.13 12.41 3.67
N GLN A 99 -12.92 12.99 4.86
CA GLN A 99 -13.19 14.40 5.14
C GLN A 99 -12.35 15.33 4.29
N THR A 100 -11.07 15.00 4.10
CA THR A 100 -10.14 15.83 3.33
C THR A 100 -10.27 15.62 1.81
N ARG A 101 -11.10 14.67 1.36
CA ARG A 101 -11.16 14.19 -0.04
C ARG A 101 -9.77 13.82 -0.59
N ARG A 102 -8.89 13.33 0.29
CA ARG A 102 -7.51 12.90 -0.03
C ARG A 102 -7.37 11.38 -0.08
N TYR A 103 -8.49 10.67 -0.21
CA TYR A 103 -8.48 9.23 -0.24
C TYR A 103 -7.89 8.72 -1.56
N LEU A 104 -6.62 8.34 -1.52
CA LEU A 104 -5.91 7.70 -2.63
C LEU A 104 -6.07 6.19 -2.49
N HIS A 105 -6.87 5.63 -3.38
CA HIS A 105 -7.12 4.20 -3.41
C HIS A 105 -5.97 3.46 -4.13
N VAL A 106 -4.75 3.47 -3.61
CA VAL A 106 -3.60 2.77 -4.24
C VAL A 106 -2.82 1.96 -3.20
N VAL A 107 -2.31 0.80 -3.63
CA VAL A 107 -1.56 -0.14 -2.76
C VAL A 107 -0.04 -0.08 -2.97
N TRP A 108 0.41 0.54 -4.06
CA TRP A 108 1.83 0.63 -4.43
C TRP A 108 2.62 1.69 -3.65
N LEU A 109 1.94 2.60 -2.95
CA LEU A 109 2.57 3.69 -2.18
C LEU A 109 2.99 3.30 -0.75
N GLY A 110 2.89 2.03 -0.39
CA GLY A 110 3.08 1.65 1.01
C GLY A 110 3.58 0.25 1.25
N ILE A 111 3.89 0.03 2.51
CA ILE A 111 4.19 -1.27 3.09
C ILE A 111 3.10 -1.63 4.10
N TYR A 112 2.83 -2.92 4.22
CA TYR A 112 1.79 -3.47 5.09
C TYR A 112 2.36 -4.63 5.89
N ARG A 113 2.08 -4.67 7.20
CA ARG A 113 2.47 -5.79 8.06
C ARG A 113 1.85 -7.05 7.49
N ARG A 114 2.67 -8.06 7.18
CA ARG A 114 2.21 -9.28 6.51
C ARG A 114 1.11 -9.98 7.32
N GLU A 115 1.29 -10.05 8.63
CA GLU A 115 0.30 -10.64 9.56
C GLU A 115 -1.07 -9.96 9.47
N LEU A 116 -1.11 -8.62 9.31
CA LEU A 116 -2.37 -7.91 9.10
C LEU A 116 -3.03 -8.33 7.79
N ILE A 117 -2.26 -8.41 6.70
CA ILE A 117 -2.79 -8.80 5.39
C ILE A 117 -3.29 -10.26 5.43
N GLU A 118 -2.58 -11.17 6.09
CA GLU A 118 -3.01 -12.56 6.28
C GLU A 118 -4.31 -12.65 7.08
N LYS A 119 -4.43 -11.87 8.16
CA LYS A 119 -5.65 -11.80 8.97
C LYS A 119 -6.85 -11.30 8.15
N ILE A 120 -6.68 -10.22 7.37
CA ILE A 120 -7.74 -9.70 6.49
C ILE A 120 -8.09 -10.74 5.42
N SER A 121 -7.10 -11.43 4.87
CA SER A 121 -7.29 -12.48 3.86
C SER A 121 -8.10 -13.67 4.38
N CYS A 122 -7.94 -14.02 5.66
CA CYS A 122 -8.70 -15.09 6.31
C CYS A 122 -10.17 -14.70 6.57
N CYS A 123 -10.44 -13.41 6.81
CA CYS A 123 -11.79 -12.90 7.04
C CYS A 123 -12.60 -12.73 5.74
N LEU A 124 -11.93 -12.56 4.61
CA LEU A 124 -12.55 -12.50 3.29
C LEU A 124 -12.70 -13.92 2.73
N SER A 125 -13.89 -14.28 2.23
CA SER A 125 -14.10 -15.58 1.57
C SER A 125 -12.99 -15.85 0.54
N GLN A 126 -12.40 -17.06 0.59
CA GLN A 126 -11.22 -17.47 -0.19
C GLN A 126 -11.20 -16.83 -1.59
N GLY A 127 -10.32 -15.84 -1.80
CA GLY A 127 -10.09 -15.21 -3.10
C GLY A 127 -10.23 -13.67 -3.19
N CYS A 128 -10.65 -12.97 -2.13
CA CYS A 128 -10.94 -11.53 -2.19
C CYS A 128 -9.81 -10.57 -1.75
N ILE A 129 -8.59 -11.06 -1.55
CA ILE A 129 -7.50 -10.33 -0.86
C ILE A 129 -7.19 -8.97 -1.51
N ILE A 130 -7.16 -8.88 -2.84
CA ILE A 130 -6.89 -7.63 -3.56
C ILE A 130 -7.78 -7.53 -4.81
N ARG A 131 -9.10 -7.38 -4.66
CA ARG A 131 -9.96 -7.00 -5.80
C ARG A 131 -9.77 -5.52 -6.12
N ILE A 132 -9.18 -5.24 -7.28
CA ILE A 132 -9.30 -3.94 -7.94
C ILE A 132 -10.54 -4.02 -8.83
N PHE A 133 -11.64 -3.38 -8.42
CA PHE A 133 -12.75 -3.17 -9.35
C PHE A 133 -12.41 -1.99 -10.26
N PRO A 134 -12.61 -2.10 -11.58
CA PRO A 134 -12.52 -0.95 -12.46
C PRO A 134 -13.60 0.07 -12.03
N GLY A 135 -13.17 1.24 -11.57
CA GLY A 135 -14.04 2.32 -11.09
C GLY A 135 -14.23 2.42 -9.57
N GLN A 136 -13.69 1.49 -8.78
CA GLN A 136 -13.63 1.56 -7.30
C GLN A 136 -12.36 0.84 -6.83
N PRO A 137 -11.20 1.51 -6.82
CA PRO A 137 -9.99 0.83 -6.42
C PRO A 137 -10.06 0.57 -4.91
N ASN A 138 -9.71 -0.62 -4.43
CA ASN A 138 -9.21 -0.83 -3.07
C ASN A 138 -10.14 -0.55 -1.86
N LEU A 139 -11.46 -0.60 -2.02
CA LEU A 139 -12.35 -0.52 -0.86
C LEU A 139 -12.19 -1.74 0.07
N CYS A 140 -11.85 -2.93 -0.43
CA CYS A 140 -11.94 -4.16 0.38
C CYS A 140 -10.88 -4.30 1.50
N LEU A 141 -9.61 -3.94 1.26
CA LEU A 141 -8.56 -3.99 2.29
C LEU A 141 -8.78 -2.95 3.40
N MET A 142 -9.13 -1.73 3.01
CA MET A 142 -9.29 -0.59 3.93
C MET A 142 -10.66 -0.55 4.63
N HIS A 143 -11.71 -1.10 4.02
CA HIS A 143 -13.03 -1.24 4.65
C HIS A 143 -13.04 -2.41 5.66
N SER A 144 -12.30 -3.50 5.38
CA SER A 144 -12.10 -4.58 6.35
C SER A 144 -11.15 -4.17 7.49
N ALA A 145 -10.21 -3.28 7.21
CA ALA A 145 -9.38 -2.60 8.21
C ALA A 145 -10.19 -1.73 9.19
N CYS A 146 -11.44 -1.38 8.86
CA CYS A 146 -12.31 -0.61 9.74
C CYS A 146 -12.89 -1.45 10.91
N ALA A 147 -12.80 -2.78 10.86
CA ALA A 147 -13.29 -3.70 11.89
C ALA A 147 -12.18 -4.24 12.82
N ILE A 148 -10.93 -3.84 12.60
CA ILE A 148 -9.76 -4.28 13.39
C ILE A 148 -9.07 -3.00 13.89
N PRO A 149 -8.68 -2.88 15.18
CA PRO A 149 -7.86 -1.77 15.62
C PRO A 149 -6.50 -1.86 14.92
N ILE A 150 -6.30 -1.05 13.89
CA ILE A 150 -5.08 -1.01 13.07
C ILE A 150 -4.39 0.32 13.31
N SER A 151 -3.08 0.29 13.50
CA SER A 151 -2.25 1.49 13.54
C SER A 151 -1.78 1.81 12.12
N ILE A 152 -2.45 2.77 11.46
CA ILE A 152 -2.09 3.25 10.11
C ILE A 152 -1.36 4.58 10.27
N PHE A 153 -0.16 4.64 9.72
CA PHE A 153 0.56 5.90 9.57
C PHE A 153 0.72 6.20 8.09
N ILE A 154 0.33 7.41 7.69
CA ILE A 154 0.76 7.96 6.41
C ILE A 154 1.77 9.04 6.73
N VAL A 155 3.00 8.86 6.25
CA VAL A 155 3.93 9.98 6.18
C VAL A 155 4.21 10.26 4.74
N TYR A 156 3.71 11.42 4.35
CA TYR A 156 4.04 12.04 3.11
C TYR A 156 5.53 12.44 3.12
N TYR A 157 6.37 11.58 2.55
CA TYR A 157 7.63 12.00 1.93
C TYR A 157 7.32 12.39 0.49
#